data_AF-A0A1W0WTZ1-F1
#
_entry.id   AF-A0A1W0WTZ1-F1
#
_cell.length_a   1.000
_cell.length_b   1.000
_cell.length_c   1.000
_cell.angle_alpha   90.00
_cell.angle_beta   90.00
_cell.angle_gamma   90.00
#
_symmetry.space_group_name_H-M   'P 1'
#
loop_
_entity.id
_entity.type
_entity.pdbx_description
1 polymer ?
#
loop_
_entity_poly.entity_id
_entity_poly.type
_entity_poly.pdbx_seq_one_letter_code
_entity_poly.pdbx_strand_id
1 'polypeptide(L)'
;MEDNFQGSAPPPPSIQMDSAVYSISHSAKDFYASVGTVDETAVGGGGGGGVEASVADFRARSNTPSTITVNSLPRIPSKSGLGNLISSVVDAETSLKNLMLDGDGDVQNSIRSAWVPSERTSGALAAIASSVPASDFIGADQLSKAGIMSDKLFVNPAFELSMRFVGTIPPPLLSETPEQMIASSDVRRLLAKGFYSSAANVSAKLLYAFEQGYGRAGHVSKHTPQSLMLWMYRIAALTMLEQVELAAKELEAFGDLDHPDLYLEYYNQTSTEKVHGSMVPFPLRLLHARLPQRLGNPKATLERLFIVKDKIETLLKNASEGRLPPAVTSDLQPEFLRIWQRRRVTTLYHLVAAAVQCEDFDAATGLLRLLLKLSPDRAAELWHSLGLLYCHIGTPRMAKICFAASEKEGKKSEYFTALHRALLTVCESSPVQAMDVYGQMMKQFPRHPAVVNAIAIGHFYAGRMTEAMSFLESYVLGEPRIFLTEQSVRNLVAMYELQNIQVLERKLRLLSLMCQYIPDGHGVDVLKLAE
;
A
#
# COMPACT_ATOMS: atom_id res chain seq x y z
N MET A 1 61.77 -22.03 49.33
CA MET A 1 60.39 -21.68 49.68
C MET A 1 59.89 -20.83 48.54
N GLU A 2 59.51 -21.54 47.47
CA GLU A 2 58.12 -21.68 47.01
C GLU A 2 57.83 -20.54 46.00
N ASP A 3 58.09 -20.76 44.71
CA ASP A 3 57.19 -21.32 43.66
C ASP A 3 56.21 -20.22 43.19
N ASN A 4 56.08 -19.82 41.92
CA ASN A 4 56.24 -20.49 40.63
C ASN A 4 56.53 -19.48 39.50
N PHE A 5 57.48 -19.84 38.62
CA PHE A 5 57.66 -19.31 37.27
C PHE A 5 57.57 -20.51 36.31
N GLN A 6 56.63 -20.52 35.37
CA GLN A 6 56.57 -21.30 34.10
C GLN A 6 55.12 -21.20 33.58
N GLY A 7 54.77 -21.02 32.32
CA GLY A 7 55.52 -20.93 31.07
C GLY A 7 54.57 -20.44 29.97
N SER A 8 55.15 -19.94 28.89
CA SER A 8 54.51 -19.39 27.69
C SER A 8 53.70 -20.43 26.88
N ALA A 9 52.48 -20.05 26.48
CA ALA A 9 51.72 -20.66 25.37
C ALA A 9 51.10 -19.53 24.50
N PRO A 10 51.00 -19.71 23.17
CA PRO A 10 50.57 -18.64 22.25
C PRO A 10 49.05 -18.40 22.30
N PRO A 11 48.56 -17.19 21.93
CA PRO A 11 47.13 -16.91 21.89
C PRO A 11 46.45 -17.63 20.72
N PRO A 12 45.20 -18.11 20.89
CA PRO A 12 44.43 -18.74 19.82
C PRO A 12 43.92 -17.68 18.81
N PRO A 13 43.60 -18.10 17.56
CA PRO A 13 43.31 -17.18 16.47
C PRO A 13 41.97 -16.47 16.65
N SER A 14 41.96 -15.21 16.21
CA SER A 14 40.82 -14.31 16.11
C SER A 14 39.64 -14.93 15.35
N ILE A 15 38.51 -15.07 16.03
CA ILE A 15 37.20 -15.35 15.41
C ILE A 15 36.55 -13.99 15.10
N GLN A 16 36.40 -13.69 13.81
CA GLN A 16 35.53 -12.62 13.32
C GLN A 16 34.08 -12.95 13.71
N MET A 17 33.44 -12.08 14.50
CA MET A 17 32.01 -12.17 14.81
C MET A 17 31.21 -11.50 13.68
N ASP A 18 30.77 -12.32 12.72
CA ASP A 18 29.56 -12.05 11.95
C ASP A 18 28.35 -12.41 12.82
N SER A 19 27.67 -11.42 13.42
CA SER A 19 26.39 -11.64 14.11
C SER A 19 25.44 -10.46 13.96
N ALA A 20 24.87 -10.30 12.77
CA ALA A 20 23.66 -9.48 12.53
C ALA A 20 22.53 -10.26 11.82
N VAL A 21 22.73 -11.54 11.50
CA VAL A 21 21.79 -12.33 10.70
C VAL A 21 20.97 -13.34 11.53
N TYR A 22 21.35 -13.61 12.79
CA TYR A 22 20.68 -14.65 13.60
C TYR A 22 19.48 -14.16 14.45
N SER A 23 19.37 -12.86 14.76
CA SER A 23 18.32 -12.34 15.64
C SER A 23 16.95 -12.08 14.97
N ILE A 24 16.88 -12.11 13.64
CA ILE A 24 15.64 -11.84 12.88
C ILE A 24 14.79 -13.12 12.73
N SER A 25 15.42 -14.30 12.82
CA SER A 25 14.73 -15.60 12.72
C SER A 25 13.85 -15.97 13.91
N HIS A 26 14.09 -15.37 15.09
CA HIS A 26 13.30 -15.63 16.29
C HIS A 26 11.97 -14.86 16.30
N SER A 27 11.93 -13.64 15.78
CA SER A 27 10.69 -12.84 15.71
C SER A 27 9.62 -13.48 14.82
N ALA A 28 10.02 -14.15 13.72
CA ALA A 28 9.10 -14.91 12.87
C ALA A 28 8.61 -16.22 13.52
N LYS A 29 9.39 -16.84 14.41
CA LYS A 29 8.95 -18.02 15.18
C LYS A 29 7.99 -17.66 16.30
N ASP A 30 8.19 -16.52 16.95
CA ASP A 30 7.29 -16.00 17.98
C ASP A 30 5.92 -15.60 17.39
N PHE A 31 5.88 -15.18 16.11
CA PHE A 31 4.64 -14.97 15.37
C PHE A 31 3.78 -16.26 15.30
N TYR A 32 4.36 -17.42 14.94
CA TYR A 32 3.63 -18.71 14.90
C TYR A 32 3.18 -19.21 16.28
N ALA A 33 3.86 -18.82 17.36
CA ALA A 33 3.45 -19.15 18.73
C ALA A 33 2.35 -18.21 19.26
N SER A 34 2.29 -16.96 18.80
CA SER A 34 1.30 -15.95 19.24
C SER A 34 -0.04 -16.03 18.50
N VAL A 35 -0.05 -16.60 17.29
CA VAL A 35 -1.27 -16.98 16.57
C VAL A 35 -1.71 -18.33 17.11
N GLY A 36 -2.43 -18.32 18.23
CA GLY A 36 -2.92 -19.53 18.87
C GLY A 36 -3.53 -20.52 17.88
N THR A 37 -3.04 -21.76 17.92
CA THR A 37 -3.72 -22.94 17.37
C THR A 37 -5.09 -23.03 18.03
N VAL A 38 -6.14 -22.68 17.29
CA VAL A 38 -7.53 -22.86 17.73
C VAL A 38 -8.14 -24.00 16.94
N ASP A 39 -8.23 -25.12 17.65
CA ASP A 39 -9.17 -26.25 17.56
C ASP A 39 -10.15 -26.23 16.37
N GLU A 40 -9.93 -27.11 15.39
CA GLU A 40 -10.80 -27.32 14.22
C GLU A 40 -12.00 -28.25 14.52
N THR A 41 -12.22 -28.67 15.77
CA THR A 41 -13.29 -29.63 16.10
C THR A 41 -14.40 -29.02 16.95
N ALA A 42 -15.32 -28.27 16.34
CA ALA A 42 -16.60 -27.97 16.98
C ALA A 42 -17.74 -27.54 16.04
N VAL A 43 -18.08 -28.33 15.00
CA VAL A 43 -19.50 -28.43 14.53
C VAL A 43 -19.73 -29.83 13.93
N GLY A 44 -20.54 -30.65 14.62
CA GLY A 44 -21.25 -31.79 14.02
C GLY A 44 -20.62 -33.17 14.23
N GLY A 45 -21.09 -33.89 15.26
CA GLY A 45 -20.75 -35.29 15.49
C GLY A 45 -21.36 -36.23 14.45
N GLY A 46 -20.61 -37.30 14.14
CA GLY A 46 -21.08 -38.39 13.28
C GLY A 46 -19.97 -39.29 12.74
N GLY A 47 -19.30 -40.03 13.63
CA GLY A 47 -18.63 -41.33 13.42
C GLY A 47 -17.84 -41.66 12.14
N GLY A 48 -16.53 -41.90 12.32
CA GLY A 48 -15.86 -43.10 11.79
C GLY A 48 -14.67 -42.91 10.84
N GLY A 49 -13.46 -43.25 11.31
CA GLY A 49 -12.35 -43.79 10.50
C GLY A 49 -11.32 -42.76 10.01
N GLY A 50 -10.15 -42.73 10.65
CA GLY A 50 -9.08 -41.77 10.38
C GLY A 50 -8.21 -42.07 9.14
N VAL A 51 -7.52 -41.02 8.68
CA VAL A 51 -6.11 -40.99 8.23
C VAL A 51 -5.67 -39.51 8.36
N GLU A 52 -4.70 -39.22 9.23
CA GLU A 52 -3.97 -37.95 9.22
C GLU A 52 -3.10 -37.88 7.97
N ALA A 53 -3.31 -36.87 7.11
CA ALA A 53 -2.43 -36.56 5.99
C ALA A 53 -1.98 -35.10 6.11
N SER A 54 -0.68 -34.90 6.29
CA SER A 54 -0.05 -33.58 6.37
C SER A 54 -0.10 -32.86 5.02
N VAL A 55 -0.12 -31.52 5.07
CA VAL A 55 -0.21 -30.58 3.94
C VAL A 55 0.99 -30.67 2.95
N ALA A 56 1.90 -31.64 3.10
CA ALA A 56 3.06 -31.83 2.25
C ALA A 56 2.81 -32.67 0.97
N ASP A 57 1.74 -33.47 0.88
CA ASP A 57 1.64 -34.53 -0.15
C ASP A 57 0.83 -34.21 -1.41
N PHE A 58 0.32 -32.98 -1.61
CA PHE A 58 -0.41 -32.62 -2.83
C PHE A 58 0.43 -32.02 -3.96
N ARG A 59 1.77 -32.07 -3.88
CA ARG A 59 2.67 -31.68 -4.98
C ARG A 59 2.97 -32.83 -5.93
N ALA A 60 1.96 -33.36 -6.62
CA ALA A 60 2.19 -34.09 -7.86
C ALA A 60 0.92 -34.17 -8.71
N ARG A 61 1.06 -33.76 -9.97
CA ARG A 61 0.12 -33.89 -11.11
C ARG A 61 -0.71 -32.65 -11.44
N SER A 62 -0.06 -31.68 -12.08
CA SER A 62 -0.69 -30.95 -13.18
C SER A 62 0.29 -30.92 -14.34
N ASN A 63 -0.02 -31.67 -15.40
CA ASN A 63 0.71 -31.66 -16.66
C ASN A 63 0.46 -30.32 -17.36
N THR A 64 1.48 -29.47 -17.45
CA THR A 64 1.60 -28.45 -18.50
C THR A 64 3.00 -28.55 -19.10
N PRO A 65 3.14 -28.67 -20.43
CA PRO A 65 4.45 -28.76 -21.07
C PRO A 65 5.14 -27.39 -21.07
N SER A 66 6.42 -27.42 -20.77
CA SER A 66 7.32 -26.27 -20.67
C SER A 66 7.77 -25.79 -22.05
N THR A 67 8.19 -24.52 -22.09
CA THR A 67 9.09 -23.87 -23.06
C THR A 67 8.43 -23.21 -24.28
N ILE A 68 8.17 -21.90 -24.16
CA ILE A 68 8.49 -20.83 -25.13
C ILE A 68 8.76 -19.57 -24.29
N THR A 69 9.85 -18.87 -24.59
CA THR A 69 10.43 -17.71 -23.90
C THR A 69 9.46 -16.54 -23.70
N VAL A 70 9.24 -16.17 -22.43
CA VAL A 70 8.17 -15.28 -21.92
C VAL A 70 8.73 -13.90 -21.56
N ASN A 71 9.16 -13.09 -22.52
CA ASN A 71 9.61 -11.71 -22.24
C ASN A 71 8.94 -10.62 -23.09
N SER A 72 7.91 -10.93 -23.88
CA SER A 72 7.29 -9.94 -24.78
C SER A 72 5.81 -10.20 -25.12
N LEU A 73 5.11 -10.96 -24.28
CA LEU A 73 3.64 -11.05 -24.32
C LEU A 73 3.08 -10.07 -23.27
N PRO A 74 1.91 -9.46 -23.48
CA PRO A 74 1.27 -8.66 -22.45
C PRO A 74 1.14 -9.52 -21.22
N ARG A 75 1.33 -8.91 -20.05
CA ARG A 75 1.09 -9.56 -18.77
C ARG A 75 -0.37 -9.99 -18.69
N ILE A 76 -0.65 -11.19 -19.21
CA ILE A 76 -1.70 -12.09 -18.77
C ILE A 76 -1.59 -12.08 -17.24
N PRO A 77 -2.68 -11.93 -16.48
CA PRO A 77 -2.61 -11.94 -15.03
C PRO A 77 -1.85 -13.19 -14.62
N SER A 78 -0.60 -12.99 -14.19
CA SER A 78 0.22 -14.07 -13.68
C SER A 78 -0.42 -14.52 -12.36
N LYS A 79 0.21 -15.41 -11.61
CA LYS A 79 -0.16 -15.54 -10.19
C LYS A 79 -0.15 -14.18 -9.47
N SER A 80 0.56 -13.17 -9.97
CA SER A 80 0.46 -11.75 -9.56
C SER A 80 -0.84 -11.02 -9.91
N GLY A 81 -1.64 -11.52 -10.85
CA GLY A 81 -2.90 -10.89 -11.27
C GLY A 81 -4.08 -11.17 -10.33
N LEU A 82 -3.92 -12.11 -9.42
CA LEU A 82 -4.80 -12.25 -8.25
C LEU A 82 -4.50 -11.22 -7.16
N GLY A 83 -3.39 -10.48 -7.28
CA GLY A 83 -3.18 -9.23 -6.55
C GLY A 83 -4.23 -8.16 -6.86
N ASN A 84 -4.87 -8.20 -8.04
CA ASN A 84 -6.02 -7.36 -8.40
C ASN A 84 -7.36 -7.91 -7.89
N LEU A 85 -7.35 -9.08 -7.22
CA LEU A 85 -8.51 -9.75 -6.64
C LEU A 85 -8.46 -9.74 -5.11
N ILE A 86 -7.65 -8.87 -4.50
CA ILE A 86 -7.99 -8.47 -3.14
C ILE A 86 -9.14 -7.46 -3.30
N SER A 87 -10.30 -7.78 -2.73
CA SER A 87 -11.53 -6.99 -2.83
C SER A 87 -11.29 -5.48 -2.78
N SER A 88 -12.18 -4.72 -3.43
CA SER A 88 -12.27 -3.26 -3.41
C SER A 88 -12.09 -2.62 -2.04
N VAL A 89 -12.19 -3.36 -0.94
CA VAL A 89 -12.06 -2.89 0.44
C VAL A 89 -10.62 -2.89 0.92
N VAL A 90 -9.83 -3.93 0.66
CA VAL A 90 -8.39 -3.84 0.95
C VAL A 90 -7.75 -2.84 0.00
N ASP A 91 -8.17 -2.81 -1.26
CA ASP A 91 -7.68 -1.84 -2.23
C ASP A 91 -8.15 -0.41 -1.92
N ALA A 92 -9.38 -0.21 -1.43
CA ALA A 92 -9.85 1.10 -0.96
C ALA A 92 -9.09 1.52 0.30
N GLU A 93 -9.05 0.68 1.34
CA GLU A 93 -8.39 1.02 2.61
C GLU A 93 -6.89 1.25 2.44
N THR A 94 -6.26 0.54 1.51
CA THR A 94 -4.85 0.75 1.18
C THR A 94 -4.64 1.80 0.10
N SER A 95 -5.68 2.40 -0.45
CA SER A 95 -5.55 3.45 -1.45
C SER A 95 -4.87 4.67 -0.84
N LEU A 96 -3.89 5.21 -1.56
CA LEU A 96 -3.25 6.47 -1.25
C LEU A 96 -4.26 7.61 -1.09
N LYS A 97 -5.40 7.57 -1.81
CA LYS A 97 -6.48 8.55 -1.66
C LYS A 97 -7.11 8.48 -0.27
N ASN A 98 -7.46 7.29 0.23
CA ASN A 98 -8.05 7.13 1.55
C ASN A 98 -7.05 7.46 2.67
N LEU A 99 -5.79 7.07 2.49
CA LEU A 99 -4.70 7.43 3.39
C LEU A 99 -4.53 8.95 3.55
N MET A 100 -4.82 9.73 2.50
CA MET A 100 -4.72 11.20 2.48
C MET A 100 -6.03 11.92 2.86
N LEU A 101 -7.17 11.25 2.70
CA LEU A 101 -8.50 11.78 3.00
C LEU A 101 -8.93 11.55 4.45
N ASP A 102 -8.27 10.64 5.17
CA ASP A 102 -8.48 10.42 6.60
C ASP A 102 -8.12 11.66 7.43
N GLY A 103 -9.09 12.58 7.52
CA GLY A 103 -9.84 12.90 8.74
C GLY A 103 -9.13 13.43 9.97
N ASP A 104 -7.81 13.33 10.08
CA ASP A 104 -7.09 13.73 11.30
C ASP A 104 -6.97 15.26 11.47
N GLY A 105 -7.62 16.04 10.60
CA GLY A 105 -7.71 17.51 10.72
C GLY A 105 -8.52 17.95 11.94
N ASP A 106 -9.55 17.18 12.31
CA ASP A 106 -10.43 17.48 13.45
C ASP A 106 -9.97 16.78 14.74
N VAL A 107 -8.97 15.90 14.65
CA VAL A 107 -8.41 15.17 15.79
C VAL A 107 -7.46 16.07 16.56
N GLN A 108 -7.62 16.12 17.89
CA GLN A 108 -6.78 16.93 18.76
C GLN A 108 -5.29 16.57 18.61
N ASN A 109 -4.43 17.60 18.55
CA ASN A 109 -3.01 17.44 18.28
C ASN A 109 -2.30 16.48 19.25
N SER A 110 -2.70 16.44 20.52
CA SER A 110 -2.16 15.53 21.54
C SER A 110 -2.38 14.05 21.21
N ILE A 111 -3.55 13.70 20.66
CA ILE A 111 -3.86 12.34 20.22
C ILE A 111 -3.08 12.03 18.94
N ARG A 112 -3.00 13.01 18.03
CA ARG A 112 -2.36 12.87 16.72
C ARG A 112 -0.85 12.64 16.84
N SER A 113 -0.18 13.38 17.73
CA SER A 113 1.28 13.34 17.94
C SER A 113 1.75 12.18 18.80
N ALA A 114 0.84 11.45 19.47
CA ALA A 114 1.23 10.32 20.30
C ALA A 114 2.03 9.28 19.48
N TRP A 115 3.17 8.87 19.99
CA TRP A 115 3.99 7.83 19.39
C TRP A 115 4.99 7.30 20.40
N VAL A 116 5.41 6.05 20.26
CA VAL A 116 6.44 5.45 21.12
C VAL A 116 7.80 5.60 20.42
N PRO A 117 8.70 6.45 20.93
CA PRO A 117 10.07 6.52 20.43
C PRO A 117 10.83 5.23 20.75
N SER A 118 11.84 4.90 19.95
CA SER A 118 12.82 3.87 20.31
C SER A 118 13.56 4.25 21.60
N GLU A 119 14.18 3.26 22.26
CA GLU A 119 15.00 3.50 23.45
C GLU A 119 16.14 4.48 23.17
N ARG A 120 16.75 4.38 21.98
CA ARG A 120 17.80 5.31 21.52
C ARG A 120 17.29 6.75 21.51
N THR A 121 16.16 6.98 20.87
CA THR A 121 15.58 8.32 20.73
C THR A 121 15.05 8.83 22.07
N SER A 122 14.41 7.97 22.86
CA SER A 122 13.94 8.33 24.20
C SER A 122 15.08 8.76 25.11
N GLY A 123 16.22 8.04 25.09
CA GLY A 123 17.42 8.41 25.83
C GLY A 123 18.00 9.76 25.38
N ALA A 124 18.06 10.01 24.06
CA ALA A 124 18.52 11.28 23.51
C ALA A 124 17.61 12.45 23.93
N LEU A 125 16.29 12.29 23.85
CA LEU A 125 15.32 13.31 24.27
C LEU A 125 15.39 13.58 25.78
N ALA A 126 15.59 12.56 26.61
CA ALA A 126 15.79 12.71 28.05
C ALA A 126 17.08 13.48 28.37
N ALA A 127 18.17 13.21 27.65
CA ALA A 127 19.43 13.93 27.80
C ALA A 127 19.26 15.43 27.46
N ILE A 128 18.59 15.75 26.35
CA ILE A 128 18.26 17.13 25.94
C ILE A 128 17.46 17.86 27.04
N ALA A 129 16.49 17.18 27.66
CA ALA A 129 15.66 17.76 28.72
C ALA A 129 16.46 18.06 30.01
N SER A 130 17.59 17.38 30.23
CA SER A 130 18.45 17.50 31.41
C SER A 130 19.55 18.57 31.33
N SER A 131 19.42 19.56 30.44
CA SER A 131 20.18 20.85 30.39
C SER A 131 21.61 20.86 29.79
N VAL A 132 21.91 20.01 28.80
CA VAL A 132 23.08 20.20 27.91
C VAL A 132 22.58 20.68 26.53
N PRO A 133 23.24 21.65 25.85
CA PRO A 133 22.89 22.03 24.48
C PRO A 133 22.83 20.78 23.59
N ALA A 134 21.74 20.61 22.83
CA ALA A 134 21.50 19.40 22.03
C ALA A 134 22.63 19.10 21.02
N SER A 135 23.43 20.11 20.67
CA SER A 135 24.56 20.05 19.75
C SER A 135 25.74 19.20 20.23
N ASP A 136 25.88 18.97 21.54
CA ASP A 136 27.12 18.41 22.10
C ASP A 136 27.03 16.88 22.30
N PHE A 137 25.83 16.30 22.27
CA PHE A 137 25.58 14.86 22.46
C PHE A 137 25.03 14.14 21.22
N ILE A 138 24.31 14.86 20.34
CA ILE A 138 23.66 14.26 19.18
C ILE A 138 24.53 14.48 17.96
N GLY A 139 25.16 13.41 17.48
CA GLY A 139 25.93 13.44 16.25
C GLY A 139 25.04 13.83 15.05
N ALA A 140 25.65 14.51 14.07
CA ALA A 140 24.95 14.92 12.85
C ALA A 140 24.42 13.74 12.01
N ASP A 141 24.76 12.50 12.36
CA ASP A 141 24.23 11.25 11.82
C ASP A 141 22.83 10.90 12.36
N GLN A 142 22.44 11.46 13.52
CA GLN A 142 21.17 11.18 14.19
C GLN A 142 20.09 12.25 13.92
N LEU A 143 20.40 13.21 13.06
CA LEU A 143 19.50 14.29 12.68
C LEU A 143 19.11 14.14 11.22
N SER A 144 17.87 14.50 10.90
CA SER A 144 17.33 14.39 9.57
C SER A 144 17.93 15.44 8.65
N LYS A 145 18.30 15.02 7.43
CA LYS A 145 18.99 15.86 6.43
C LYS A 145 18.11 16.10 5.20
N ALA A 146 16.86 16.45 5.46
CA ALA A 146 15.81 16.54 4.46
C ALA A 146 16.09 17.63 3.44
N GLY A 147 15.88 17.31 2.17
CA GLY A 147 16.01 18.27 1.08
C GLY A 147 15.49 17.68 -0.21
N ILE A 148 14.97 18.55 -1.06
CA ILE A 148 14.45 18.15 -2.36
C ILE A 148 15.61 17.80 -3.29
N MET A 149 15.51 16.66 -3.97
CA MET A 149 16.61 16.11 -4.78
C MET A 149 16.63 16.66 -6.20
N SER A 150 15.52 17.23 -6.68
CA SER A 150 15.39 17.75 -8.05
C SER A 150 14.63 19.06 -8.09
N ASP A 151 15.20 20.06 -8.77
CA ASP A 151 14.54 21.35 -9.08
C ASP A 151 13.66 21.27 -10.35
N LYS A 152 13.69 20.14 -11.06
CA LYS A 152 12.85 19.96 -12.25
C LYS A 152 11.38 19.93 -11.85
N LEU A 153 10.59 20.79 -12.48
CA LEU A 153 9.14 20.78 -12.36
C LEU A 153 8.59 19.51 -13.01
N PHE A 154 7.64 18.87 -12.33
CA PHE A 154 6.85 17.81 -12.92
C PHE A 154 5.89 18.41 -13.94
N VAL A 155 6.10 18.06 -15.20
CA VAL A 155 5.14 18.32 -16.27
C VAL A 155 4.11 17.21 -16.23
N ASN A 156 2.83 17.55 -16.45
CA ASN A 156 1.80 16.54 -16.54
C ASN A 156 2.06 15.65 -17.79
N PRO A 157 2.25 14.32 -17.64
CA PRO A 157 2.50 13.42 -18.76
C PRO A 157 1.41 13.46 -19.84
N ALA A 158 0.15 13.65 -19.45
CA ALA A 158 -0.97 13.77 -20.37
C ALA A 158 -0.90 15.05 -21.22
N PHE A 159 -0.39 16.16 -20.67
CA PHE A 159 -0.14 17.38 -21.43
C PHE A 159 0.97 17.18 -22.46
N GLU A 160 2.09 16.59 -22.03
CA GLU A 160 3.23 16.34 -22.90
C GLU A 160 2.84 15.41 -24.06
N LEU A 161 2.19 14.30 -23.76
CA LEU A 161 1.71 13.34 -24.77
C LEU A 161 0.65 13.94 -25.69
N SER A 162 -0.30 14.72 -25.15
CA SER A 162 -1.32 15.38 -25.99
C SER A 162 -0.69 16.42 -26.92
N MET A 163 0.21 17.26 -26.42
CA MET A 163 0.92 18.22 -27.27
C MET A 163 1.77 17.53 -28.35
N ARG A 164 2.49 16.47 -27.97
CA ARG A 164 3.40 15.76 -28.87
C ARG A 164 2.66 15.00 -29.98
N PHE A 165 1.55 14.34 -29.67
CA PHE A 165 0.88 13.42 -30.60
C PHE A 165 -0.47 13.91 -31.13
N VAL A 166 -1.21 14.71 -30.36
CA VAL A 166 -2.52 15.25 -30.76
C VAL A 166 -2.38 16.70 -31.26
N GLY A 167 -1.33 17.41 -30.88
CA GLY A 167 -1.06 18.79 -31.28
C GLY A 167 -1.94 19.84 -30.59
N THR A 168 -2.86 19.41 -29.73
CA THR A 168 -3.74 20.28 -28.92
C THR A 168 -3.90 19.71 -27.53
N ILE A 169 -4.09 20.57 -26.53
CA ILE A 169 -4.42 20.16 -25.16
C ILE A 169 -5.94 20.25 -25.01
N PRO A 170 -6.62 19.15 -24.65
CA PRO A 170 -8.05 19.16 -24.39
C PRO A 170 -8.45 20.22 -23.34
N PRO A 171 -9.57 20.95 -23.53
CA PRO A 171 -10.03 21.97 -22.58
C PRO A 171 -10.17 21.50 -21.12
N PRO A 172 -10.58 20.25 -20.81
CA PRO A 172 -10.61 19.74 -19.43
C PRO A 172 -9.24 19.67 -18.75
N LEU A 173 -8.16 19.47 -19.51
CA LEU A 173 -6.81 19.56 -18.97
C LEU A 173 -6.41 21.02 -18.72
N LEU A 174 -6.87 21.95 -19.55
CA LEU A 174 -6.58 23.39 -19.41
C LEU A 174 -7.39 24.09 -18.31
N SER A 175 -8.48 23.49 -17.80
CA SER A 175 -9.42 24.18 -16.90
C SER A 175 -8.89 24.44 -15.49
N GLU A 176 -7.85 23.74 -15.04
CA GLU A 176 -7.15 24.02 -13.78
C GLU A 176 -5.66 24.25 -14.09
N THR A 177 -5.26 25.50 -14.31
CA THR A 177 -3.86 25.80 -14.69
C THR A 177 -2.92 25.74 -13.49
N PRO A 178 -1.63 25.37 -13.69
CA PRO A 178 -0.63 25.35 -12.64
C PRO A 178 -0.54 26.66 -11.84
N GLU A 179 -0.73 27.82 -12.47
CA GLU A 179 -0.63 29.14 -11.82
C GLU A 179 -1.75 29.36 -10.80
N GLN A 180 -2.99 28.99 -11.14
CA GLN A 180 -4.14 29.07 -10.22
C GLN A 180 -4.00 28.07 -9.07
N MET A 181 -3.42 26.91 -9.34
CA MET A 181 -3.16 25.86 -8.35
C MET A 181 -2.04 26.24 -7.37
N ILE A 182 -0.95 26.84 -7.89
CA ILE A 182 0.14 27.40 -7.09
C ILE A 182 -0.34 28.56 -6.22
N ALA A 183 -1.26 29.39 -6.71
CA ALA A 183 -1.85 30.48 -5.93
C ALA A 183 -2.67 29.97 -4.73
N SER A 184 -3.30 28.80 -4.85
CA SER A 184 -4.11 28.22 -3.76
C SER A 184 -3.28 27.69 -2.59
N SER A 185 -2.00 27.35 -2.79
CA SER A 185 -1.09 26.71 -1.80
C SER A 185 -1.66 25.50 -1.04
N ASP A 186 -2.79 24.95 -1.48
CA ASP A 186 -3.51 23.87 -0.82
C ASP A 186 -3.19 22.52 -1.46
N VAL A 187 -2.06 21.94 -1.05
CA VAL A 187 -1.56 20.66 -1.58
C VAL A 187 -2.57 19.52 -1.32
N ARG A 188 -3.30 19.56 -0.20
CA ARG A 188 -4.29 18.53 0.16
C ARG A 188 -5.42 18.49 -0.86
N ARG A 189 -5.96 19.65 -1.23
CA ARG A 189 -7.02 19.74 -2.24
C ARG A 189 -6.56 19.28 -3.62
N LEU A 190 -5.31 19.58 -3.99
CA LEU A 190 -4.72 19.12 -5.25
C LEU A 190 -4.64 17.58 -5.30
N LEU A 191 -4.14 16.96 -4.22
CA LEU A 191 -4.10 15.49 -4.10
C LEU A 191 -5.50 14.87 -4.15
N ALA A 192 -6.48 15.46 -3.47
CA ALA A 192 -7.86 14.96 -3.44
C ALA A 192 -8.52 14.99 -4.83
N LYS A 193 -8.21 16.02 -5.64
CA LYS A 193 -8.70 16.15 -7.01
C LYS A 193 -7.91 15.31 -8.04
N GLY A 194 -6.78 14.72 -7.65
CA GLY A 194 -5.94 13.91 -8.54
C GLY A 194 -4.86 14.69 -9.30
N PHE A 195 -4.60 15.93 -8.90
CA PHE A 195 -3.60 16.80 -9.54
C PHE A 195 -2.18 16.57 -8.98
N TYR A 196 -1.61 15.40 -9.25
CA TYR A 196 -0.38 14.95 -8.59
C TYR A 196 0.86 15.73 -9.01
N SER A 197 1.00 16.09 -10.29
CA SER A 197 2.15 16.86 -10.81
C SER A 197 2.21 18.23 -10.13
N SER A 198 1.08 18.92 -10.08
CA SER A 198 0.95 20.21 -9.42
C SER A 198 1.14 20.09 -7.90
N ALA A 199 0.61 19.05 -7.25
CA ALA A 199 0.84 18.81 -5.83
C ALA A 199 2.34 18.63 -5.50
N ALA A 200 3.09 17.91 -6.34
CA ALA A 200 4.53 17.75 -6.19
C ALA A 200 5.29 19.08 -6.35
N ASN A 201 4.90 19.91 -7.33
CA ASN A 201 5.53 21.22 -7.57
C ASN A 201 5.21 22.25 -6.46
N VAL A 202 3.95 22.32 -6.02
CA VAL A 202 3.52 23.24 -4.96
C VAL A 202 4.15 22.86 -3.62
N SER A 203 4.16 21.57 -3.28
CA SER A 203 4.84 21.10 -2.06
C SER A 203 6.33 21.42 -2.09
N ALA A 204 7.00 21.34 -3.26
CA ALA A 204 8.40 21.73 -3.40
C ALA A 204 8.65 23.20 -3.04
N LYS A 205 7.82 24.09 -3.60
CA LYS A 205 7.86 25.52 -3.34
C LYS A 205 7.63 25.85 -1.87
N LEU A 206 6.66 25.20 -1.23
CA LEU A 206 6.36 25.42 0.18
C LEU A 206 7.50 24.91 1.09
N LEU A 207 8.09 23.75 0.78
CA LEU A 207 9.24 23.22 1.51
C LEU A 207 10.49 24.09 1.37
N TYR A 208 10.66 24.79 0.24
CA TYR A 208 11.72 25.79 0.08
C TYR A 208 11.61 26.91 1.12
N ALA A 209 10.39 27.35 1.46
CA ALA A 209 10.15 28.35 2.51
C ALA A 209 10.48 27.83 3.93
N PHE A 210 10.53 26.51 4.12
CA PHE A 210 10.99 25.85 5.35
C PHE A 210 12.49 25.52 5.33
N GLU A 211 13.26 26.06 4.37
CA GLU A 211 14.69 25.75 4.17
C GLU A 211 14.99 24.27 3.89
N GLN A 212 13.99 23.54 3.36
CA GLN A 212 14.08 22.11 3.00
C GLN A 212 13.91 21.89 1.50
N GLY A 213 14.09 22.95 0.70
CA GLY A 213 13.96 22.92 -0.75
C GLY A 213 15.17 22.31 -1.47
N TYR A 214 15.25 22.54 -2.79
CA TYR A 214 16.38 22.06 -3.59
C TYR A 214 17.71 22.67 -3.11
N GLY A 215 18.77 21.85 -3.13
CA GLY A 215 20.11 22.24 -2.66
C GLY A 215 20.30 22.19 -1.14
N ARG A 216 19.28 21.78 -0.37
CA ARG A 216 19.36 21.62 1.10
C ARG A 216 19.59 20.17 1.55
N ALA A 217 19.52 19.22 0.63
CA ALA A 217 19.79 17.81 0.91
C ALA A 217 21.19 17.63 1.51
N GLY A 218 21.30 16.87 2.61
CA GLY A 218 22.56 16.65 3.32
C GLY A 218 22.86 17.67 4.42
N HIS A 219 22.10 18.77 4.52
CA HIS A 219 22.16 19.70 5.64
C HIS A 219 21.12 19.36 6.70
N VAL A 220 21.48 19.54 7.98
CA VAL A 220 20.55 19.31 9.11
C VAL A 220 19.31 20.19 8.94
N SER A 221 18.14 19.56 9.00
CA SER A 221 16.85 20.21 8.82
C SER A 221 16.23 20.58 10.17
N LYS A 222 15.44 21.66 10.17
CA LYS A 222 14.55 21.99 11.30
C LYS A 222 13.12 21.64 10.92
N HIS A 223 12.44 20.86 11.76
CA HIS A 223 11.11 20.37 11.47
C HIS A 223 10.04 21.08 12.30
N THR A 224 8.89 21.28 11.65
CA THR A 224 7.61 21.66 12.26
C THR A 224 6.54 20.64 11.86
N PRO A 225 5.42 20.53 12.61
CA PRO A 225 4.31 19.68 12.20
C PRO A 225 3.82 20.00 10.77
N GLN A 226 3.83 21.28 10.38
CA GLN A 226 3.47 21.71 9.03
C GLN A 226 4.47 21.22 7.98
N SER A 227 5.77 21.32 8.24
CA SER A 227 6.80 20.83 7.30
C SER A 227 6.68 19.33 7.04
N LEU A 228 6.42 18.51 8.07
CA LEU A 228 6.29 17.06 7.90
C LEU A 228 4.96 16.67 7.24
N MET A 229 3.90 17.46 7.41
CA MET A 229 2.68 17.33 6.60
C MET A 229 2.96 17.62 5.12
N LEU A 230 3.76 18.64 4.80
CA LEU A 230 4.13 18.93 3.41
C LEU A 230 4.99 17.81 2.80
N TRP A 231 5.94 17.25 3.55
CA TRP A 231 6.69 16.06 3.13
C TRP A 231 5.77 14.87 2.88
N MET A 232 4.80 14.61 3.75
CA MET A 232 3.79 13.58 3.53
C MET A 232 3.04 13.77 2.21
N TYR A 233 2.58 14.99 1.92
CA TYR A 233 1.90 15.27 0.66
C TYR A 233 2.82 15.14 -0.56
N ARG A 234 4.07 15.58 -0.44
CA ARG A 234 5.07 15.45 -1.51
C ARG A 234 5.34 14.00 -1.85
N ILE A 235 5.61 13.17 -0.85
CA ILE A 235 5.89 11.74 -1.03
C ILE A 235 4.66 11.01 -1.59
N ALA A 236 3.46 11.36 -1.14
CA ALA A 236 2.23 10.85 -1.72
C ALA A 236 2.08 11.24 -3.20
N ALA A 237 2.33 12.50 -3.55
CA ALA A 237 2.29 12.97 -4.94
C ALA A 237 3.29 12.24 -5.83
N LEU A 238 4.56 12.11 -5.39
CA LEU A 238 5.60 11.40 -6.12
C LEU A 238 5.24 9.92 -6.31
N THR A 239 4.69 9.27 -5.28
CA THR A 239 4.23 7.88 -5.37
C THR A 239 3.10 7.72 -6.40
N MET A 240 2.18 8.70 -6.47
CA MET A 240 1.08 8.69 -7.45
C MET A 240 1.51 9.02 -8.89
N LEU A 241 2.66 9.67 -9.06
CA LEU A 241 3.32 9.92 -10.35
C LEU A 241 4.25 8.76 -10.77
N GLU A 242 4.25 7.65 -10.03
CA GLU A 242 5.18 6.53 -10.21
C GLU A 242 6.67 6.97 -10.20
N GLN A 243 6.99 8.09 -9.53
CA GLN A 243 8.35 8.58 -9.28
C GLN A 243 8.89 7.97 -7.98
N VAL A 244 8.82 6.63 -7.88
CA VAL A 244 9.04 5.88 -6.65
C VAL A 244 10.50 5.97 -6.18
N GLU A 245 11.45 5.95 -7.11
CA GLU A 245 12.89 6.06 -6.81
C GLU A 245 13.22 7.43 -6.25
N LEU A 246 12.62 8.49 -6.79
CA LEU A 246 12.81 9.84 -6.29
C LEU A 246 12.17 10.00 -4.90
N ALA A 247 10.95 9.49 -4.73
CA ALA A 247 10.28 9.47 -3.43
C ALA A 247 11.14 8.75 -2.37
N ALA A 248 11.76 7.63 -2.72
CA ALA A 248 12.59 6.87 -1.80
C ALA A 248 13.87 7.61 -1.42
N LYS A 249 14.57 8.19 -2.40
CA LYS A 249 15.76 9.01 -2.16
C LYS A 249 15.46 10.23 -1.28
N GLU A 250 14.35 10.90 -1.50
CA GLU A 250 13.95 12.03 -0.65
C GLU A 250 13.59 11.58 0.78
N LEU A 251 13.04 10.38 0.94
CA LEU A 251 12.62 9.84 2.22
C LEU A 251 13.77 9.23 3.04
N GLU A 252 14.86 8.79 2.39
CA GLU A 252 16.09 8.31 3.04
C GLU A 252 16.65 9.32 4.06
N ALA A 253 16.46 10.61 3.80
CA ALA A 253 16.92 11.69 4.68
C ALA A 253 16.29 11.69 6.08
N PHE A 254 15.18 10.96 6.26
CA PHE A 254 14.46 10.83 7.53
C PHE A 254 14.75 9.50 8.26
N GLY A 255 15.57 8.61 7.69
CA GLY A 255 15.91 7.33 8.29
C GLY A 255 14.66 6.46 8.55
N ASP A 256 14.49 6.03 9.80
CA ASP A 256 13.37 5.20 10.26
C ASP A 256 12.17 6.01 10.77
N LEU A 257 12.16 7.34 10.56
CA LEU A 257 11.19 8.29 11.10
C LEU A 257 11.16 8.32 12.64
N ASP A 258 12.28 7.99 13.28
CA ASP A 258 12.42 7.96 14.74
C ASP A 258 13.53 8.87 15.28
N HIS A 259 14.20 9.66 14.43
CA HIS A 259 15.22 10.61 14.89
C HIS A 259 14.68 11.64 15.91
N PRO A 260 15.49 12.09 16.88
CA PRO A 260 15.06 13.04 17.92
C PRO A 260 14.47 14.35 17.37
N ASP A 261 14.98 14.86 16.25
CA ASP A 261 14.54 16.10 15.60
C ASP A 261 13.15 16.04 14.97
N LEU A 262 12.53 14.85 14.96
CA LEU A 262 11.16 14.61 14.52
C LEU A 262 10.15 14.68 15.68
N TYR A 263 10.61 14.90 16.91
CA TYR A 263 9.81 15.00 18.12
C TYR A 263 9.74 16.45 18.62
N LEU A 264 8.60 16.83 19.20
CA LEU A 264 8.36 18.18 19.72
C LEU A 264 9.32 18.50 20.88
N GLU A 265 9.65 17.48 21.68
CA GLU A 265 10.56 17.55 22.82
C GLU A 265 11.93 18.13 22.48
N TYR A 266 12.42 17.87 21.27
CA TYR A 266 13.70 18.37 20.78
C TYR A 266 13.74 19.90 20.70
N TYR A 267 12.61 20.55 20.41
CA TYR A 267 12.51 22.00 20.21
C TYR A 267 12.05 22.77 21.46
N ASN A 268 11.70 22.06 22.54
CA ASN A 268 11.21 22.66 23.79
C ASN A 268 12.22 23.63 24.43
N GLN A 269 13.51 23.57 24.09
CA GLN A 269 14.52 24.51 24.57
C GLN A 269 14.20 25.98 24.24
N THR A 270 13.43 26.21 23.17
CA THR A 270 13.04 27.55 22.70
C THR A 270 11.61 27.94 23.05
N SER A 271 10.82 27.03 23.63
CA SER A 271 9.39 27.22 23.92
C SER A 271 9.15 27.35 25.42
N THR A 272 8.24 28.25 25.81
CA THR A 272 7.75 28.36 27.20
C THR A 272 6.86 27.19 27.60
N GLU A 273 6.23 26.53 26.63
CA GLU A 273 5.38 25.36 26.85
C GLU A 273 6.16 24.08 26.51
N LYS A 274 6.19 23.14 27.45
CA LYS A 274 6.75 21.79 27.24
C LYS A 274 5.73 20.94 26.52
N VAL A 275 5.93 20.74 25.23
CA VAL A 275 5.06 19.91 24.39
C VAL A 275 5.70 18.54 24.17
N HIS A 276 4.87 17.51 24.03
CA HIS A 276 5.30 16.13 23.85
C HIS A 276 4.68 15.48 22.61
N GLY A 277 5.42 14.58 21.99
CA GLY A 277 4.96 13.74 20.90
C GLY A 277 5.72 13.94 19.58
N SER A 278 5.50 12.99 18.68
CA SER A 278 6.06 13.01 17.34
C SER A 278 5.34 14.02 16.45
N MET A 279 6.11 14.77 15.67
CA MET A 279 5.57 15.62 14.60
C MET A 279 5.29 14.84 13.30
N VAL A 280 5.86 13.64 13.13
CA VAL A 280 5.63 12.79 11.96
C VAL A 280 4.14 12.39 11.90
N PRO A 281 3.43 12.64 10.79
CA PRO A 281 2.06 12.17 10.62
C PRO A 281 1.99 10.65 10.51
N PHE A 282 0.92 10.02 11.02
CA PHE A 282 0.69 8.58 10.84
C PHE A 282 0.68 8.15 9.36
N PRO A 283 0.03 8.89 8.43
CA PRO A 283 0.08 8.51 7.01
C PRO A 283 1.49 8.52 6.42
N LEU A 284 2.38 9.41 6.86
CA LEU A 284 3.78 9.42 6.41
C LEU A 284 4.53 8.14 6.82
N ARG A 285 4.23 7.60 8.00
CA ARG A 285 4.80 6.30 8.43
C ARG A 285 4.35 5.16 7.53
N LEU A 286 3.08 5.13 7.16
CA LEU A 286 2.55 4.12 6.24
C LEU A 286 3.14 4.27 4.83
N LEU A 287 3.30 5.50 4.33
CA LEU A 287 4.01 5.77 3.07
C LEU A 287 5.44 5.23 3.12
N HIS A 288 6.20 5.57 4.17
CA HIS A 288 7.57 5.11 4.37
C HIS A 288 7.69 3.58 4.45
N ALA A 289 6.75 2.93 5.13
CA ALA A 289 6.72 1.48 5.25
C ALA A 289 6.41 0.79 3.91
N ARG A 290 5.54 1.37 3.08
CA ARG A 290 5.09 0.76 1.81
C ARG A 290 5.98 1.03 0.61
N LEU A 291 6.81 2.06 0.67
CA LEU A 291 7.63 2.45 -0.46
C LEU A 291 8.57 1.35 -0.97
N PRO A 292 9.22 0.52 -0.11
CA PRO A 292 10.05 -0.59 -0.55
C PRO A 292 9.32 -1.60 -1.45
N GLN A 293 8.05 -1.92 -1.17
CA GLN A 293 7.21 -2.81 -1.98
C GLN A 293 7.04 -2.29 -3.41
N ARG A 294 6.95 -0.96 -3.60
CA ARG A 294 6.89 -0.33 -4.93
C ARG A 294 8.22 -0.42 -5.69
N LEU A 295 9.35 -0.47 -4.96
CA LEU A 295 10.69 -0.70 -5.51
C LEU A 295 11.02 -2.20 -5.68
N GLY A 296 10.05 -3.10 -5.52
CA GLY A 296 10.27 -4.54 -5.67
C GLY A 296 10.87 -5.24 -4.44
N ASN A 297 10.88 -4.60 -3.28
CA ASN A 297 11.30 -5.19 -2.01
C ASN A 297 10.14 -5.29 -1.00
N PRO A 298 9.21 -6.24 -1.18
CA PRO A 298 8.03 -6.36 -0.34
C PRO A 298 8.34 -6.90 1.06
N LYS A 299 9.46 -7.61 1.26
CA LYS A 299 9.93 -8.09 2.57
C LYS A 299 10.27 -6.94 3.51
N ALA A 300 11.04 -5.96 3.03
CA ALA A 300 11.34 -4.75 3.80
C ALA A 300 10.05 -3.97 4.15
N THR A 301 9.03 -4.02 3.30
CA THR A 301 7.72 -3.43 3.61
C THR A 301 7.00 -4.18 4.74
N LEU A 302 6.99 -5.51 4.71
CA LEU A 302 6.43 -6.30 5.82
C LEU A 302 7.11 -5.95 7.14
N GLU A 303 8.45 -5.96 7.19
CA GLU A 303 9.22 -5.63 8.38
C GLU A 303 8.87 -4.24 8.94
N ARG A 304 8.85 -3.21 8.07
CA ARG A 304 8.50 -1.84 8.48
C ARG A 304 7.05 -1.74 8.98
N LEU A 305 6.11 -2.43 8.34
CA LEU A 305 4.71 -2.42 8.75
C LEU A 305 4.49 -3.16 10.08
N PHE A 306 5.24 -4.24 10.36
CA PHE A 306 5.23 -4.91 11.66
C PHE A 306 5.73 -3.99 12.77
N ILE A 307 6.81 -3.25 12.55
CA ILE A 307 7.30 -2.25 13.51
C ILE A 307 6.22 -1.19 13.81
N VAL A 308 5.53 -0.70 12.77
CA VAL A 308 4.42 0.26 12.95
C VAL A 308 3.28 -0.36 13.75
N LYS A 309 2.88 -1.60 13.43
CA LYS A 309 1.84 -2.35 14.16
C LYS A 309 2.21 -2.50 15.63
N ASP A 310 3.42 -2.94 15.95
CA ASP A 310 3.83 -3.24 17.32
C ASP A 310 3.92 -1.98 18.18
N LYS A 311 4.35 -0.85 17.60
CA LYS A 311 4.28 0.46 18.27
C LYS A 311 2.84 0.88 18.57
N ILE A 312 1.89 0.65 17.64
CA ILE A 312 0.47 0.93 17.87
C ILE A 312 -0.12 0.02 18.95
N GLU A 313 0.19 -1.28 18.93
CA GLU A 313 -0.30 -2.22 19.94
C GLU A 313 0.24 -1.90 21.33
N THR A 314 1.49 -1.44 21.42
CA THR A 314 2.08 -0.93 22.66
C THR A 314 1.32 0.30 23.17
N LEU A 315 0.98 1.26 22.30
CA LEU A 315 0.18 2.43 22.68
C LEU A 315 -1.20 2.03 23.20
N LEU A 316 -1.89 1.13 22.50
CA LEU A 316 -3.22 0.66 22.89
C LEU A 316 -3.18 -0.11 24.22
N LYS A 317 -2.18 -0.99 24.41
CA LYS A 317 -1.97 -1.72 25.66
C LYS A 317 -1.74 -0.75 26.83
N ASN A 318 -0.79 0.18 26.68
CA ASN A 318 -0.50 1.17 27.71
C ASN A 318 -1.75 2.00 28.05
N ALA A 319 -2.49 2.47 27.04
CA ALA A 319 -3.72 3.23 27.25
C ALA A 319 -4.82 2.41 27.94
N SER A 320 -4.94 1.10 27.66
CA SER A 320 -5.89 0.22 28.34
C SER A 320 -5.54 -0.03 29.81
N GLU A 321 -4.26 0.05 30.15
CA GLU A 321 -3.74 -0.06 31.52
C GLU A 321 -3.72 1.31 32.25
N GLY A 322 -4.30 2.35 31.66
CA GLY A 322 -4.35 3.70 32.24
C GLY A 322 -3.07 4.53 32.06
N ARG A 323 -2.07 4.03 31.32
CA ARG A 323 -0.81 4.72 31.01
C ARG A 323 -0.94 5.46 29.68
N LEU A 324 -1.55 6.64 29.72
CA LEU A 324 -1.70 7.52 28.55
C LEU A 324 -0.41 8.29 28.25
N PRO A 325 -0.19 8.70 26.97
CA PRO A 325 0.89 9.62 26.63
C PRO A 325 0.78 10.94 27.43
N PRO A 326 1.90 11.59 27.81
CA PRO A 326 1.88 12.77 28.68
C PRO A 326 1.00 13.94 28.18
N ALA A 327 0.84 14.07 26.87
CA ALA A 327 0.04 15.13 26.25
C ALA A 327 -1.48 14.83 26.23
N VAL A 328 -1.89 13.60 26.56
CA VAL A 328 -3.29 13.15 26.46
C VAL A 328 -3.90 13.08 27.85
N THR A 329 -4.94 13.87 28.08
CA THR A 329 -5.69 13.91 29.33
C THR A 329 -6.67 12.73 29.43
N SER A 330 -7.05 12.34 30.66
CA SER A 330 -7.86 11.14 30.91
C SER A 330 -9.26 11.18 30.27
N ASP A 331 -9.83 12.37 30.10
CA ASP A 331 -11.10 12.61 29.38
C ASP A 331 -11.02 12.25 27.89
N LEU A 332 -9.83 12.34 27.29
CA LEU A 332 -9.58 11.99 25.89
C LEU A 332 -9.27 10.52 25.66
N GLN A 333 -9.16 9.71 26.71
CA GLN A 333 -8.90 8.26 26.61
C GLN A 333 -9.81 7.50 25.62
N PRO A 334 -11.15 7.65 25.64
CA PRO A 334 -12.01 6.92 24.71
C PRO A 334 -11.77 7.35 23.26
N GLU A 335 -11.55 8.63 23.01
CA GLU A 335 -11.24 9.13 21.67
C GLU A 335 -9.86 8.66 21.19
N PHE A 336 -8.86 8.69 22.08
CA PHE A 336 -7.53 8.16 21.84
C PHE A 336 -7.60 6.68 21.41
N LEU A 337 -8.26 5.84 22.21
CA LEU A 337 -8.41 4.41 21.90
C LEU A 337 -9.12 4.21 20.56
N ARG A 338 -10.19 4.97 20.28
CA ARG A 338 -10.92 4.89 19.01
C ARG A 338 -10.03 5.22 17.81
N ILE A 339 -9.26 6.31 17.88
CA ILE A 339 -8.37 6.75 16.78
C ILE A 339 -7.23 5.74 16.56
N TRP A 340 -6.56 5.32 17.63
CA TRP A 340 -5.43 4.38 17.51
C TRP A 340 -5.87 2.97 17.13
N GLN A 341 -7.08 2.54 17.51
CA GLN A 341 -7.67 1.30 17.03
C GLN A 341 -7.99 1.37 15.53
N ARG A 342 -8.49 2.51 15.04
CA ARG A 342 -8.68 2.73 13.59
C ARG A 342 -7.35 2.64 12.84
N ARG A 343 -6.31 3.31 13.33
CA ARG A 343 -4.94 3.26 12.75
C ARG A 343 -4.38 1.84 12.74
N ARG A 344 -4.64 1.04 13.79
CA ARG A 344 -4.28 -0.39 13.85
C ARG A 344 -4.95 -1.16 12.72
N VAL A 345 -6.26 -1.01 12.55
CA VAL A 345 -7.02 -1.66 11.47
C VAL A 345 -6.47 -1.27 10.09
N THR A 346 -6.23 0.02 9.83
CA THR A 346 -5.62 0.48 8.57
C THR A 346 -4.24 -0.15 8.34
N THR A 347 -3.40 -0.23 9.37
CA THR A 347 -2.08 -0.88 9.28
C THR A 347 -2.20 -2.37 8.93
N LEU A 348 -3.18 -3.07 9.51
CA LEU A 348 -3.44 -4.48 9.20
C LEU A 348 -3.87 -4.68 7.75
N TYR A 349 -4.69 -3.79 7.18
CA TYR A 349 -5.01 -3.83 5.73
C TYR A 349 -3.76 -3.71 4.86
N HIS A 350 -2.83 -2.82 5.22
CA HIS A 350 -1.55 -2.69 4.51
C HIS A 350 -0.67 -3.94 4.67
N LEU A 351 -0.66 -4.56 5.85
CA LEU A 351 0.04 -5.83 6.08
C LEU A 351 -0.53 -6.96 5.23
N VAL A 352 -1.86 -7.07 5.11
CA VAL A 352 -2.51 -8.07 4.22
C VAL A 352 -2.04 -7.87 2.78
N ALA A 353 -2.08 -6.64 2.27
CA ALA A 353 -1.64 -6.34 0.91
C ALA A 353 -0.17 -6.69 0.67
N ALA A 354 0.71 -6.38 1.64
CA ALA A 354 2.13 -6.71 1.57
C ALA A 354 2.39 -8.23 1.66
N ALA A 355 1.65 -8.95 2.52
CA ALA A 355 1.76 -10.40 2.68
C ALA A 355 1.34 -11.14 1.40
N VAL A 356 0.23 -10.72 0.78
CA VAL A 356 -0.22 -11.29 -0.51
C VAL A 356 0.83 -11.05 -1.60
N GLN A 357 1.46 -9.87 -1.66
CA GLN A 357 2.53 -9.63 -2.64
C GLN A 357 3.81 -10.43 -2.36
N CYS A 358 4.07 -10.79 -1.10
CA CYS A 358 5.15 -11.71 -0.73
C CYS A 358 4.82 -13.19 -0.99
N GLU A 359 3.60 -13.50 -1.47
CA GLU A 359 3.07 -14.86 -1.57
C GLU A 359 3.00 -15.60 -0.21
N ASP A 360 3.00 -14.85 0.90
CA ASP A 360 2.79 -15.40 2.25
C ASP A 360 1.29 -15.44 2.56
N PHE A 361 0.65 -16.47 1.99
CA PHE A 361 -0.80 -16.63 2.09
C PHE A 361 -1.26 -17.06 3.49
N ASP A 362 -0.41 -17.73 4.27
CA ASP A 362 -0.72 -18.12 5.65
C ASP A 362 -0.79 -16.87 6.55
N ALA A 363 0.19 -15.96 6.44
CA ALA A 363 0.13 -14.68 7.14
C ALA A 363 -1.08 -13.86 6.68
N ALA A 364 -1.35 -13.78 5.37
CA ALA A 364 -2.48 -13.03 4.83
C ALA A 364 -3.84 -13.55 5.33
N THR A 365 -4.04 -14.87 5.38
CA THR A 365 -5.27 -15.47 5.93
C THR A 365 -5.40 -15.20 7.44
N GLY A 366 -4.31 -15.32 8.21
CA GLY A 366 -4.29 -15.00 9.64
C GLY A 366 -4.66 -13.55 9.92
N LEU A 367 -4.09 -12.61 9.16
CA LEU A 367 -4.37 -11.18 9.26
C LEU A 367 -5.82 -10.83 8.87
N LEU A 368 -6.37 -11.44 7.82
CA LEU A 368 -7.78 -11.26 7.43
C LEU A 368 -8.74 -11.79 8.51
N ARG A 369 -8.42 -12.91 9.14
CA ARG A 369 -9.19 -13.43 10.29
C ARG A 369 -9.11 -12.52 11.51
N LEU A 370 -7.96 -11.88 11.75
CA LEU A 370 -7.84 -10.85 12.78
C LEU A 370 -8.72 -9.63 12.45
N LEU A 371 -8.68 -9.15 11.21
CA LEU A 371 -9.54 -8.05 10.75
C LEU A 371 -11.03 -8.37 10.91
N LEU A 372 -11.47 -9.60 10.64
CA LEU A 372 -12.85 -10.04 10.88
C LEU A 372 -13.29 -9.85 12.33
N LYS A 373 -12.39 -10.08 13.30
CA LYS A 373 -12.67 -9.87 14.72
C LYS A 373 -12.69 -8.39 15.10
N LEU A 374 -11.85 -7.58 14.47
CA LEU A 374 -11.67 -6.16 14.80
C LEU A 374 -12.67 -5.23 14.08
N SER A 375 -13.21 -5.66 12.95
CA SER A 375 -14.11 -4.89 12.09
C SER A 375 -15.31 -5.73 11.64
N PRO A 376 -16.23 -6.07 12.59
CA PRO A 376 -17.41 -6.87 12.28
C PRO A 376 -18.38 -6.14 11.34
N ASP A 377 -18.33 -4.81 11.31
CA ASP A 377 -19.06 -3.93 10.40
C ASP A 377 -18.78 -4.23 8.92
N ARG A 378 -17.59 -4.77 8.63
CA ARG A 378 -17.14 -5.12 7.27
C ARG A 378 -16.95 -6.62 7.07
N ALA A 379 -17.61 -7.43 7.90
CA ALA A 379 -17.44 -8.88 7.86
C ALA A 379 -17.72 -9.49 6.48
N ALA A 380 -18.79 -9.04 5.81
CA ALA A 380 -19.16 -9.53 4.47
C ALA A 380 -18.03 -9.33 3.44
N GLU A 381 -17.40 -8.16 3.47
CA GLU A 381 -16.33 -7.75 2.55
C GLU A 381 -15.01 -8.50 2.83
N LEU A 382 -14.70 -8.69 4.12
CA LEU A 382 -13.54 -9.45 4.55
C LEU A 382 -13.66 -10.93 4.23
N TRP A 383 -14.86 -11.52 4.39
CA TRP A 383 -15.13 -12.89 3.94
C TRP A 383 -15.02 -13.06 2.43
N HIS A 384 -15.50 -12.07 1.66
CA HIS A 384 -15.31 -12.06 0.21
C HIS A 384 -13.83 -12.00 -0.17
N SER A 385 -13.05 -11.13 0.50
CA SER A 385 -11.58 -11.03 0.31
C SER A 385 -10.87 -12.36 0.63
N LEU A 386 -11.28 -13.03 1.69
CA LEU A 386 -10.74 -14.34 2.07
C LEU A 386 -11.12 -15.43 1.04
N GLY A 387 -12.34 -15.37 0.50
CA GLY A 387 -12.77 -16.27 -0.58
C GLY A 387 -11.95 -16.10 -1.86
N LEU A 388 -11.63 -14.85 -2.23
CA LEU A 388 -10.74 -14.56 -3.35
C LEU A 388 -9.32 -15.06 -3.10
N LEU A 389 -8.79 -14.89 -1.89
CA LEU A 389 -7.49 -15.43 -1.50
C LEU A 389 -7.45 -16.96 -1.61
N TYR A 390 -8.48 -17.68 -1.16
CA TYR A 390 -8.54 -19.14 -1.35
C TYR A 390 -8.71 -19.56 -2.80
N CYS A 391 -9.42 -18.77 -3.61
CA CYS A 391 -9.45 -18.95 -5.06
C CYS A 391 -8.04 -18.77 -5.66
N HIS A 392 -7.25 -17.82 -5.13
CA HIS A 392 -5.87 -17.62 -5.55
C HIS A 392 -4.97 -18.81 -5.24
N ILE A 393 -5.09 -19.34 -4.02
CA ILE A 393 -4.34 -20.49 -3.52
C ILE A 393 -4.71 -21.76 -4.31
N GLY A 394 -5.90 -21.81 -4.93
CA GLY A 394 -6.39 -22.96 -5.68
C GLY A 394 -7.24 -23.92 -4.84
N THR A 395 -7.84 -23.44 -3.76
CA THR A 395 -8.72 -24.23 -2.87
C THR A 395 -10.18 -23.79 -3.02
N PRO A 396 -10.90 -24.21 -4.09
CA PRO A 396 -12.27 -23.76 -4.36
C PRO A 396 -13.26 -24.16 -3.27
N ARG A 397 -13.01 -25.27 -2.55
CA ARG A 397 -13.83 -25.68 -1.39
C ARG A 397 -13.84 -24.63 -0.29
N MET A 398 -12.67 -24.09 0.07
CA MET A 398 -12.54 -23.05 1.09
C MET A 398 -13.11 -21.72 0.60
N ALA A 399 -12.88 -21.40 -0.69
CA ALA A 399 -13.47 -20.21 -1.31
C ALA A 399 -15.00 -20.23 -1.22
N LYS A 400 -15.63 -21.38 -1.51
CA LYS A 400 -17.09 -21.56 -1.42
C LYS A 400 -17.62 -21.33 0.00
N ILE A 401 -16.93 -21.83 1.02
CA ILE A 401 -17.29 -21.60 2.43
C ILE A 401 -17.23 -20.10 2.76
N CYS A 402 -16.17 -19.41 2.32
CA CYS A 402 -16.00 -17.99 2.58
C CYS A 402 -17.03 -17.13 1.85
N PHE A 403 -17.36 -17.44 0.60
CA PHE A 403 -18.41 -16.72 -0.13
C PHE A 403 -19.80 -16.94 0.48
N ALA A 404 -20.11 -18.15 0.96
CA ALA A 404 -21.34 -18.42 1.70
C ALA A 404 -21.41 -17.62 3.01
N ALA A 405 -20.29 -17.50 3.74
CA ALA A 405 -20.21 -16.65 4.92
C ALA A 405 -20.39 -15.16 4.59
N SER A 406 -19.77 -14.68 3.50
CA SER A 406 -19.94 -13.31 3.01
C SER A 406 -21.40 -12.98 2.71
N GLU A 407 -22.14 -13.89 2.07
CA GLU A 407 -23.56 -13.72 1.75
C GLU A 407 -24.47 -13.75 2.99
N LYS A 408 -24.04 -14.44 4.06
CA LYS A 408 -24.78 -14.51 5.32
C LYS A 408 -24.64 -13.22 6.14
N GLU A 409 -23.42 -12.69 6.23
CA GLU A 409 -23.11 -11.47 6.97
C GLU A 409 -23.52 -10.20 6.21
N GLY A 410 -23.55 -10.28 4.87
CA GLY A 410 -23.89 -9.16 4.00
C GLY A 410 -25.39 -8.99 3.76
N LYS A 411 -25.77 -7.81 3.28
CA LYS A 411 -27.09 -7.64 2.65
C LYS A 411 -27.15 -8.51 1.40
N LYS A 412 -28.21 -9.30 1.25
CA LYS A 412 -28.44 -10.11 0.04
C LYS A 412 -28.42 -9.19 -1.18
N SER A 413 -27.37 -9.35 -1.98
CA SER A 413 -27.17 -8.64 -3.23
C SER A 413 -27.09 -9.68 -4.33
N GLU A 414 -28.05 -9.63 -5.25
CA GLU A 414 -28.10 -10.52 -6.41
C GLU A 414 -26.81 -10.43 -7.25
N TYR A 415 -26.20 -9.24 -7.30
CA TYR A 415 -24.92 -9.02 -7.94
C TYR A 415 -23.80 -9.83 -7.28
N PHE A 416 -23.64 -9.75 -5.96
CA PHE A 416 -22.57 -10.46 -5.24
C PHE A 416 -22.75 -11.97 -5.31
N THR A 417 -23.98 -12.48 -5.22
CA THR A 417 -24.25 -13.92 -5.38
C THR A 417 -23.90 -14.40 -6.80
N ALA A 418 -24.26 -13.63 -7.83
CA ALA A 418 -23.89 -13.97 -9.20
C ALA A 418 -22.36 -13.87 -9.43
N LEU A 419 -21.71 -12.88 -8.82
CA LEU A 419 -20.27 -12.70 -8.87
C LEU A 419 -19.53 -13.87 -8.18
N HIS A 420 -19.92 -14.27 -6.97
CA HIS A 420 -19.33 -15.41 -6.27
C HIS A 420 -19.46 -16.69 -7.07
N ARG A 421 -20.62 -16.91 -7.71
CA ARG A 421 -20.83 -18.05 -8.61
C ARG A 421 -19.85 -17.99 -9.79
N ALA A 422 -19.74 -16.83 -10.46
CA ALA A 422 -18.84 -16.68 -11.59
C ALA A 422 -17.37 -16.91 -11.19
N LEU A 423 -16.94 -16.37 -10.05
CA LEU A 423 -15.59 -16.56 -9.51
C LEU A 423 -15.31 -18.03 -9.19
N LEU A 424 -16.24 -18.75 -8.56
CA LEU A 424 -16.10 -20.18 -8.31
C LEU A 424 -15.99 -20.97 -9.61
N THR A 425 -16.79 -20.66 -10.63
CA THR A 425 -16.67 -21.30 -11.96
C THR A 425 -15.31 -21.06 -12.60
N VAL A 426 -14.73 -19.86 -12.43
CA VAL A 426 -13.37 -19.56 -12.89
C VAL A 426 -12.34 -20.40 -12.12
N CYS A 427 -12.48 -20.53 -10.80
CA CYS A 427 -11.55 -21.27 -9.94
C CYS A 427 -11.63 -22.80 -10.13
N GLU A 428 -12.83 -23.34 -10.40
CA GLU A 428 -13.06 -24.79 -10.55
C GLU A 428 -12.80 -25.29 -11.97
N SER A 429 -13.10 -24.46 -12.98
CA SER A 429 -13.08 -24.87 -14.38
C SER A 429 -12.19 -23.98 -15.24
N SER A 430 -12.77 -22.96 -15.89
CA SER A 430 -12.07 -22.09 -16.83
C SER A 430 -12.81 -20.76 -17.02
N PRO A 431 -12.10 -19.68 -17.40
CA PRO A 431 -12.73 -18.40 -17.73
C PRO A 431 -13.72 -18.48 -18.89
N VAL A 432 -13.55 -19.46 -19.79
CA VAL A 432 -14.46 -19.71 -20.92
C VAL A 432 -15.82 -20.21 -20.41
N GLN A 433 -15.84 -21.15 -19.47
CA GLN A 433 -17.10 -21.65 -18.89
C GLN A 433 -17.80 -20.59 -18.02
N ALA A 434 -17.04 -19.69 -17.41
CA ALA A 434 -17.60 -18.58 -16.65
C ALA A 434 -18.31 -17.53 -17.53
N MET A 435 -18.07 -17.51 -18.85
CA MET A 435 -18.73 -16.56 -19.77
C MET A 435 -20.25 -16.71 -19.76
N ASP A 436 -20.79 -17.92 -19.59
CA ASP A 436 -22.25 -18.12 -19.52
C ASP A 436 -22.85 -17.41 -18.29
N VAL A 437 -22.15 -17.49 -17.16
CA VAL A 437 -22.53 -16.81 -15.92
C VAL A 437 -22.40 -15.30 -16.08
N TYR A 438 -21.29 -14.81 -16.65
CA TYR A 438 -21.11 -13.38 -16.91
C TYR A 438 -22.11 -12.84 -17.93
N GLY A 439 -22.52 -13.63 -18.93
CA GLY A 439 -23.56 -13.26 -19.88
C GLY A 439 -24.94 -13.09 -19.20
N GLN A 440 -25.25 -13.93 -18.21
CA GLN A 440 -26.44 -13.74 -17.36
C GLN A 440 -26.31 -12.48 -16.50
N MET A 441 -25.14 -12.27 -15.88
CA MET A 441 -24.87 -11.06 -15.10
C MET A 441 -24.97 -9.79 -15.94
N MET A 442 -24.51 -9.79 -17.19
CA MET A 442 -24.58 -8.63 -18.07
C MET A 442 -26.02 -8.27 -18.43
N LYS A 443 -26.92 -9.25 -18.56
CA LYS A 443 -28.36 -9.00 -18.77
C LYS A 443 -28.99 -8.31 -17.56
N GLN A 444 -28.57 -8.67 -16.35
CA GLN A 444 -29.08 -8.11 -15.09
C GLN A 444 -28.40 -6.77 -14.74
N PHE A 445 -27.11 -6.62 -15.07
CA PHE A 445 -26.25 -5.50 -14.67
C PHE A 445 -25.46 -4.95 -15.88
N PRO A 446 -26.14 -4.38 -16.91
CA PRO A 446 -25.50 -4.03 -18.19
C PRO A 446 -24.50 -2.87 -18.10
N ARG A 447 -24.57 -2.02 -17.06
CA ARG A 447 -23.68 -0.88 -16.86
C ARG A 447 -22.57 -1.12 -15.83
N HIS A 448 -22.23 -2.39 -15.56
CA HIS A 448 -21.19 -2.73 -14.59
C HIS A 448 -19.83 -2.99 -15.28
N PRO A 449 -18.81 -2.12 -15.11
CA PRO A 449 -17.54 -2.23 -15.84
C PRO A 449 -16.80 -3.55 -15.60
N ALA A 450 -16.84 -4.08 -14.38
CA ALA A 450 -16.18 -5.35 -14.06
C ALA A 450 -16.75 -6.54 -14.84
N VAL A 451 -18.06 -6.54 -15.15
CA VAL A 451 -18.70 -7.63 -15.91
C VAL A 451 -18.28 -7.57 -17.37
N VAL A 452 -18.29 -6.37 -17.97
CA VAL A 452 -17.82 -6.15 -19.35
C VAL A 452 -16.35 -6.56 -19.49
N ASN A 453 -15.51 -6.15 -18.53
CA ASN A 453 -14.10 -6.56 -18.50
C ASN A 453 -13.95 -8.08 -18.39
N ALA A 454 -14.72 -8.74 -17.52
CA ALA A 454 -14.64 -10.19 -17.35
C ALA A 454 -15.07 -10.96 -18.61
N ILE A 455 -16.10 -10.49 -19.32
CA ILE A 455 -16.52 -11.06 -20.61
C ILE A 455 -15.42 -10.91 -21.66
N ALA A 456 -14.83 -9.71 -21.79
CA ALA A 456 -13.72 -9.48 -22.71
C ALA A 456 -12.54 -10.42 -22.45
N ILE A 457 -12.18 -10.61 -21.17
CA ILE A 457 -11.16 -11.57 -20.74
C ILE A 457 -11.55 -13.01 -21.10
N GLY A 458 -12.83 -13.38 -20.95
CA GLY A 458 -13.35 -14.68 -21.38
C GLY A 458 -13.18 -14.94 -22.88
N HIS A 459 -13.52 -13.96 -23.74
CA HIS A 459 -13.30 -14.05 -25.19
C HIS A 459 -11.80 -14.18 -25.51
N PHE A 460 -10.96 -13.43 -24.79
CA PHE A 460 -9.51 -13.49 -24.95
C PHE A 460 -8.96 -14.90 -24.63
N TYR A 461 -9.33 -15.48 -23.49
CA TYR A 461 -8.89 -16.85 -23.11
C TYR A 461 -9.49 -17.95 -24.01
N ALA A 462 -10.59 -17.66 -24.69
CA ALA A 462 -11.14 -18.55 -25.72
C ALA A 462 -10.41 -18.45 -27.07
N GLY A 463 -9.35 -17.66 -27.17
CA GLY A 463 -8.59 -17.44 -28.41
C GLY A 463 -9.25 -16.47 -29.40
N ARG A 464 -10.37 -15.83 -29.02
CA ARG A 464 -11.14 -14.90 -29.87
C ARG A 464 -10.73 -13.46 -29.59
N MET A 465 -9.46 -13.15 -29.85
CA MET A 465 -8.85 -11.86 -29.50
C MET A 465 -9.53 -10.67 -30.19
N THR A 466 -9.85 -10.79 -31.48
CA THR A 466 -10.55 -9.76 -32.26
C THR A 466 -11.91 -9.40 -31.66
N GLU A 467 -12.69 -10.41 -31.27
CA GLU A 467 -13.96 -10.22 -30.58
C GLU A 467 -13.76 -9.53 -29.23
N ALA A 468 -12.81 -10.02 -28.41
CA ALA A 468 -12.52 -9.47 -27.09
C ALA A 468 -12.20 -7.96 -27.16
N MET A 469 -11.34 -7.57 -28.12
CA MET A 469 -11.00 -6.16 -28.34
C MET A 469 -12.20 -5.35 -28.82
N SER A 470 -12.86 -5.79 -29.90
CA SER A 470 -13.99 -5.06 -30.48
C SER A 470 -15.12 -4.86 -29.47
N PHE A 471 -15.38 -5.87 -28.64
CA PHE A 471 -16.33 -5.83 -27.54
C PHE A 471 -15.93 -4.76 -26.52
N LEU A 472 -14.73 -4.85 -25.94
CA LEU A 472 -14.30 -3.90 -24.91
C LEU A 472 -14.15 -2.46 -25.45
N GLU A 473 -13.63 -2.30 -26.67
CA GLU A 473 -13.56 -1.01 -27.37
C GLU A 473 -14.95 -0.39 -27.52
N SER A 474 -15.97 -1.16 -27.93
CA SER A 474 -17.31 -0.62 -28.14
C SER A 474 -17.88 0.04 -26.88
N TYR A 475 -17.62 -0.53 -25.70
CA TYR A 475 -18.06 0.02 -24.41
C TYR A 475 -17.22 1.22 -23.95
N VAL A 476 -15.89 1.11 -24.05
CA VAL A 476 -14.97 2.19 -23.64
C VAL A 476 -15.16 3.43 -24.52
N LEU A 477 -15.36 3.25 -25.82
CA LEU A 477 -15.58 4.33 -26.77
C LEU A 477 -17.03 4.85 -26.73
N GLY A 478 -18.00 3.98 -26.47
CA GLY A 478 -19.43 4.33 -26.44
C GLY A 478 -19.85 5.08 -25.19
N GLU A 479 -19.41 4.63 -24.02
CA GLU A 479 -19.70 5.28 -22.73
C GLU A 479 -18.44 5.46 -21.86
N PRO A 480 -17.49 6.33 -22.27
CA PRO A 480 -16.21 6.50 -21.58
C PRO A 480 -16.35 6.84 -20.10
N ARG A 481 -17.38 7.62 -19.71
CA ARG A 481 -17.59 8.02 -18.29
C ARG A 481 -17.77 6.84 -17.33
N ILE A 482 -18.19 5.68 -17.82
CA ILE A 482 -18.46 4.49 -17.01
C ILE A 482 -17.38 3.43 -17.24
N PHE A 483 -17.03 3.18 -18.51
CA PHE A 483 -16.18 2.04 -18.87
C PHE A 483 -14.71 2.40 -19.07
N LEU A 484 -14.33 3.68 -19.11
CA LEU A 484 -12.93 4.10 -19.10
C LEU A 484 -12.38 3.95 -17.68
N THR A 485 -11.89 2.74 -17.39
CA THR A 485 -11.30 2.35 -16.12
C THR A 485 -9.84 1.98 -16.35
N GLU A 486 -9.00 2.08 -15.33
CA GLU A 486 -7.60 1.68 -15.44
C GLU A 486 -7.46 0.23 -15.95
N GLN A 487 -8.29 -0.69 -15.45
CA GLN A 487 -8.27 -2.09 -15.86
C GLN A 487 -8.68 -2.29 -17.32
N SER A 488 -9.70 -1.57 -17.81
CA SER A 488 -10.12 -1.67 -19.20
C SER A 488 -9.06 -1.09 -20.15
N VAL A 489 -8.41 0.02 -19.80
CA VAL A 489 -7.30 0.59 -20.56
C VAL A 489 -6.12 -0.39 -20.60
N ARG A 490 -5.68 -0.93 -19.46
CA ARG A 490 -4.59 -1.92 -19.38
C ARG A 490 -4.88 -3.14 -20.26
N ASN A 491 -6.10 -3.68 -20.19
CA ASN A 491 -6.51 -4.83 -21.01
C ASN A 491 -6.53 -4.50 -22.50
N LEU A 492 -7.05 -3.33 -22.91
CA LEU A 492 -7.05 -2.90 -24.30
C LEU A 492 -5.65 -2.71 -24.85
N VAL A 493 -4.78 -1.99 -24.14
CA VAL A 493 -3.37 -1.80 -24.54
C VAL A 493 -2.67 -3.14 -24.71
N ALA A 494 -2.85 -4.06 -23.75
CA ALA A 494 -2.30 -5.41 -23.83
C ALA A 494 -2.74 -6.16 -25.09
N MET A 495 -4.04 -6.08 -25.43
CA MET A 495 -4.56 -6.72 -26.63
C MET A 495 -4.10 -6.02 -27.92
N TYR A 496 -3.94 -4.69 -27.92
CA TYR A 496 -3.40 -3.94 -29.07
C TYR A 496 -1.95 -4.35 -29.35
N GLU A 497 -1.13 -4.43 -28.32
CA GLU A 497 0.27 -4.85 -28.43
C GLU A 497 0.40 -6.29 -28.96
N LEU A 498 -0.52 -7.19 -28.57
CA LEU A 498 -0.57 -8.55 -29.12
C LEU A 498 -0.98 -8.61 -30.58
N GLN A 499 -2.00 -7.84 -30.96
CA GLN A 499 -2.53 -7.90 -32.31
C GLN A 499 -1.55 -7.29 -33.31
N ASN A 500 -0.76 -6.31 -32.88
CA ASN A 500 0.21 -5.58 -33.70
C ASN A 500 -0.40 -4.93 -34.97
N ILE A 501 -1.66 -4.48 -34.88
CA ILE A 501 -2.39 -3.80 -35.95
C ILE A 501 -2.82 -2.42 -35.45
N GLN A 502 -2.42 -1.36 -36.17
CA GLN A 502 -2.80 0.03 -35.87
C GLN A 502 -2.56 0.43 -34.40
N VAL A 503 -1.55 -0.16 -33.77
CA VAL A 503 -1.31 -0.04 -32.31
C VAL A 503 -1.19 1.42 -31.89
N LEU A 504 -0.42 2.21 -32.63
CA LEU A 504 -0.24 3.64 -32.35
C LEU A 504 -1.56 4.40 -32.45
N GLU A 505 -2.30 4.26 -33.57
CA GLU A 505 -3.57 4.95 -33.78
C GLU A 505 -4.60 4.64 -32.68
N ARG A 506 -4.71 3.36 -32.28
CA ARG A 506 -5.61 2.94 -31.20
C ARG A 506 -5.18 3.46 -29.83
N LYS A 507 -3.87 3.46 -29.53
CA LYS A 507 -3.33 4.05 -28.31
C LYS A 507 -3.56 5.56 -28.25
N LEU A 508 -3.42 6.28 -29.38
CA LEU A 508 -3.71 7.71 -29.47
C LEU A 508 -5.19 8.02 -29.27
N ARG A 509 -6.09 7.15 -29.75
CA ARG A 509 -7.52 7.27 -29.48
C ARG A 509 -7.83 7.12 -27.99
N LEU A 510 -7.19 6.16 -27.31
CA LEU A 510 -7.30 6.02 -25.86
C LEU A 510 -6.71 7.23 -25.12
N LEU A 511 -5.55 7.74 -25.54
CA LEU A 511 -4.96 8.96 -24.98
C LEU A 511 -5.95 10.12 -25.01
N SER A 512 -6.58 10.37 -26.17
CA SER A 512 -7.57 11.45 -26.30
C SER A 512 -8.73 11.31 -25.33
N LEU A 513 -9.22 10.08 -25.09
CA LEU A 513 -10.29 9.83 -24.13
C LEU A 513 -9.81 10.00 -22.68
N MET A 514 -8.63 9.50 -22.34
CA MET A 514 -8.04 9.66 -21.01
C MET A 514 -7.85 11.14 -20.67
N CYS A 515 -7.30 11.93 -21.60
CA CYS A 515 -7.14 13.37 -21.42
C CYS A 515 -8.48 14.13 -21.30
N GLN A 516 -9.58 13.59 -21.85
CA GLN A 516 -10.89 14.24 -21.78
C GLN A 516 -11.68 13.88 -20.51
N TYR A 517 -11.55 12.65 -20.02
CA TYR A 517 -12.42 12.10 -18.97
C TYR A 517 -11.70 11.80 -17.65
N ILE A 518 -10.37 11.69 -17.64
CA ILE A 518 -9.58 11.37 -16.44
C ILE A 518 -8.84 12.64 -15.97
N PRO A 519 -8.99 13.05 -14.69
CA PRO A 519 -8.22 14.17 -14.13
C PRO A 519 -6.71 13.96 -14.30
N ASP A 520 -6.01 15.01 -14.75
CA ASP A 520 -4.58 15.00 -15.05
C ASP A 520 -4.13 13.91 -16.05
N GLY A 521 -5.05 13.22 -16.73
CA GLY A 521 -4.76 12.04 -17.53
C GLY A 521 -4.00 10.97 -16.75
N HIS A 522 -4.37 10.75 -15.48
CA HIS A 522 -3.75 9.73 -14.65
C HIS A 522 -3.73 8.35 -15.35
N GLY A 523 -2.58 7.68 -15.32
CA GLY A 523 -2.38 6.36 -15.92
C GLY A 523 -2.08 6.35 -17.42
N VAL A 524 -1.85 7.51 -18.07
CA VAL A 524 -1.43 7.56 -19.48
C VAL A 524 -0.13 6.80 -19.76
N ASP A 525 0.70 6.59 -18.74
CA ASP A 525 1.94 5.79 -18.84
C ASP A 525 1.67 4.35 -19.28
N VAL A 526 0.48 3.81 -18.96
CA VAL A 526 0.03 2.48 -19.41
C VAL A 526 0.03 2.38 -20.93
N LEU A 527 -0.16 3.50 -21.66
CA LEU A 527 -0.15 3.51 -23.11
C LEU A 527 1.25 3.27 -23.70
N LYS A 528 2.33 3.48 -22.95
CA LYS A 528 3.73 3.34 -23.42
C LYS A 528 3.98 4.04 -24.76
N LEU A 529 3.58 5.31 -24.84
CA LEU A 529 3.73 6.15 -26.04
C LEU A 529 5.07 6.91 -26.06
N ALA A 530 5.77 6.95 -24.93
CA ALA A 530 7.05 7.64 -24.76
C ALA A 530 8.27 6.71 -24.83
N GLU A 531 8.05 5.40 -25.00
CA GLU A 531 9.10 4.37 -25.14
C GLU A 531 9.58 4.19 -26.59
#